data_AF-A0A967RK91-F1
#
_entry.id   AF-A0A967RK91-F1
#
_cell.length_a   1.000
_cell.length_b   1.000
_cell.length_c   1.000
_cell.angle_alpha   90.00
_cell.angle_beta   90.00
_cell.angle_gamma   90.00
#
_symmetry.space_group_name_H-M   'P 1'
#
loop_
_entity.id
_entity.type
_entity.pdbx_description
1 polymer ?
#
loop_
_entity_poly.entity_id
_entity_poly.type
_entity_poly.pdbx_seq_one_letter_code
_entity_poly.pdbx_strand_id
1 'polypeptide(L)' 'MFAYMGASIKRCEGVPFLINGTADHIHILSSLPRTMALSKYIEEIKRSSSRWIKTKDCQYEKFAWQNG' A
#
# COMPACT_ATOMS: atom_id res chain seq x y z
N MET A 1 -0.31 -0.10 9.45
CA MET A 1 -0.51 -0.08 7.97
C MET A 1 0.33 1.00 7.29
N PHE A 2 0.20 2.28 7.69
CA PHE A 2 0.85 3.41 7.01
C PHE A 2 2.37 3.27 6.86
N ALA A 3 3.08 2.94 7.93
CA ALA A 3 4.53 2.74 7.88
C ALA A 3 4.93 1.64 6.88
N TYR A 4 4.16 0.55 6.79
CA TYR A 4 4.42 -0.53 5.85
C TYR A 4 4.21 -0.08 4.40
N MET A 5 3.14 0.66 4.12
CA MET A 5 2.90 1.23 2.79
C MET A 5 3.99 2.23 2.40
N GLY A 6 4.48 3.05 3.34
CA GLY A 6 5.62 3.93 3.12
C GLY A 6 6.89 3.14 2.73
N ALA A 7 7.13 2.00 3.38
CA ALA A 7 8.22 1.11 3.00
C ALA A 7 7.99 0.46 1.62
N SER A 8 6.74 0.07 1.28
CA SER A 8 6.41 -0.43 -0.06
C SER A 8 6.67 0.60 -1.15
N ILE A 9 6.25 1.85 -0.94
CA ILE A 9 6.50 2.97 -1.85
C ILE A 9 8.01 3.13 -2.09
N LYS A 10 8.82 3.14 -1.03
CA LYS A 10 10.29 3.23 -1.15
C LYS A 10 10.90 2.04 -1.91
N ARG A 11 10.39 0.82 -1.71
CA ARG A 11 10.82 -0.36 -2.47
C ARG A 11 10.49 -0.28 -3.96
N CYS A 12 9.41 0.41 -4.30
CA CYS A 12 9.05 0.72 -5.68
C CYS A 12 9.78 1.95 -6.22
N GLU A 13 10.83 2.45 -5.57
CA GLU A 13 11.58 3.65 -5.95
C GLU A 13 10.76 4.96 -5.94
N GLY A 14 9.60 4.95 -5.29
CA GLY A 14 8.78 6.13 -5.03
C GLY A 14 9.17 6.83 -3.73
N VAL A 15 8.74 8.09 -3.59
CA VAL A 15 8.92 8.90 -2.38
C VAL A 15 7.55 9.11 -1.72
N PRO A 16 7.33 8.64 -0.49
CA PRO A 16 6.09 8.89 0.23
C PRO A 16 6.13 10.28 0.88
N PHE A 17 5.29 11.20 0.41
CA PHE A 17 5.20 12.55 0.98
C PHE A 17 4.20 12.62 2.14
N LEU A 18 3.04 11.97 1.98
CA LEU A 18 2.01 11.90 3.01
C LEU A 18 1.26 10.57 2.91
N ILE A 19 1.00 9.94 4.07
CA ILE A 19 0.13 8.78 4.18
C ILE A 19 -0.79 9.01 5.37
N ASN A 20 -2.09 9.02 5.12
CA ASN A 20 -3.12 9.07 6.16
C ASN A 20 -4.28 8.15 5.78
N GLY A 21 -5.34 8.11 6.57
CA GLY A 21 -6.52 7.34 6.24
C GLY A 21 -7.68 7.61 7.19
N THR A 22 -8.80 7.02 6.84
CA THR A 22 -10.04 6.97 7.63
C THR A 22 -10.19 5.55 8.22
N ALA A 23 -11.35 5.25 8.77
CA ALA A 23 -11.68 3.90 9.24
C ALA A 23 -11.71 2.85 8.11
N ASP A 24 -12.03 3.25 6.88
CA ASP A 24 -12.33 2.33 5.77
C ASP A 24 -11.41 2.50 4.54
N HIS A 25 -10.62 3.59 4.46
CA HIS A 25 -9.69 3.80 3.35
C HIS A 25 -8.42 4.56 3.75
N ILE A 26 -7.45 4.58 2.82
CA ILE A 26 -6.13 5.19 3.00
C ILE A 26 -5.88 6.16 1.85
N HIS A 27 -5.40 7.37 2.15
CA HIS A 27 -4.86 8.27 1.13
C HIS A 27 -3.34 8.27 1.14
N ILE A 28 -2.75 8.32 -0.05
CA ILE A 28 -1.32 8.31 -0.27
C ILE A 28 -1.00 9.45 -1.24
N LEU A 29 -0.11 10.35 -0.82
CA LEU A 29 0.57 11.30 -1.69
C LEU A 29 2.02 10.81 -1.83
N SER A 30 2.41 10.41 -3.04
CA SER A 30 3.76 9.94 -3.34
C SER A 30 4.20 10.34 -4.75
N SER A 31 5.50 10.33 -5.00
CA SER A 31 5.99 10.32 -6.38
C SER A 31 5.71 8.96 -7.03
N LEU A 32 5.49 8.95 -8.35
CA LEU A 32 5.46 7.75 -9.18
C LEU A 32 6.79 7.66 -9.96
N PRO A 33 7.51 6.53 -9.92
CA PRO A 33 8.73 6.36 -10.70
C PRO A 33 8.40 6.36 -12.20
N ARG A 34 9.25 7.00 -13.02
CA ARG A 34 9.07 7.01 -14.49
C ARG A 34 9.20 5.63 -15.13
N THR A 35 9.83 4.69 -14.43
CA THR A 35 10.13 3.32 -14.88
C THR A 35 8.99 2.34 -14.61
N MET A 36 7.91 2.76 -13.93
CA MET A 36 6.82 1.89 -13.50
C MET A 36 5.46 2.45 -13.90
N ALA A 37 4.61 1.58 -14.49
CA ALA A 37 3.23 1.92 -14.76
C ALA A 37 2.46 2.16 -13.44
N LEU A 38 1.55 3.15 -13.44
CA LEU A 38 0.72 3.46 -12.26
C LEU A 38 -0.04 2.24 -11.74
N SER A 39 -0.65 1.45 -12.64
CA SER A 39 -1.38 0.24 -12.26
C SER A 39 -0.49 -0.75 -11.51
N LYS A 40 0.76 -0.94 -11.97
CA LYS A 40 1.72 -1.82 -11.32
C LYS A 40 2.16 -1.29 -9.96
N TYR A 41 2.36 0.02 -9.86
CA TYR A 41 2.71 0.69 -8.60
C TYR A 41 1.62 0.51 -7.53
N ILE A 42 0.36 0.71 -7.92
CA ILE A 42 -0.79 0.50 -7.03
C ILE A 42 -0.98 -0.99 -6.68
N GLU A 43 -0.82 -1.90 -7.65
CA GLU A 43 -0.86 -3.35 -7.42
C GLU A 43 0.16 -3.75 -6.33
N GLU A 44 1.41 -3.31 -6.46
CA GLU A 44 2.45 -3.67 -5.49
C GLU A 44 2.16 -3.14 -4.08
N ILE A 45 1.66 -1.91 -3.96
CA ILE A 45 1.28 -1.34 -2.66
C ILE A 45 0.12 -2.12 -2.03
N LYS A 46 -0.96 -2.37 -2.78
CA LYS A 46 -2.15 -3.09 -2.27
C LYS A 46 -1.82 -4.54 -1.95
N ARG A 47 -1.16 -5.25 -2.87
CA ARG A 47 -0.82 -6.68 -2.75
C ARG A 47 0.15 -6.94 -1.61
N SER A 48 1.25 -6.18 -1.53
CA SER A 48 2.25 -6.38 -0.48
C SER A 48 1.69 -6.07 0.91
N SER A 49 0.85 -5.04 1.03
CA SER A 49 0.25 -4.65 2.30
C SER A 49 -0.85 -5.61 2.75
N SER A 50 -1.66 -6.13 1.81
CA SER A 50 -2.65 -7.19 2.10
C SER A 50 -1.98 -8.47 2.60
N ARG A 51 -0.87 -8.90 1.98
CA ARG A 51 -0.09 -10.05 2.46
C ARG A 51 0.48 -9.80 3.86
N TRP A 52 1.03 -8.62 4.10
CA TRP A 52 1.66 -8.30 5.38
C TRP A 52 0.67 -8.20 6.55
N ILE A 53 -0.48 -7.56 6.36
CA ILE A 53 -1.44 -7.41 7.47
C ILE A 53 -2.01 -8.75 7.92
N LYS A 54 -2.18 -9.70 6.98
CA LYS A 54 -2.61 -11.08 7.26
C LYS A 54 -1.65 -11.86 8.15
N THR A 55 -0.38 -11.45 8.25
CA THR A 55 0.59 -12.10 9.15
C THR A 55 0.57 -11.53 10.57
N LYS A 56 -0.22 -10.49 10.84
CA LYS A 56 -0.21 -9.81 12.13
C LYS A 56 -1.16 -10.40 13.16
N ASP A 57 -2.29 -10.93 12.71
CA ASP A 57 -3.30 -11.52 13.58
C ASP A 57 -4.31 -12.33 12.75
N CYS A 58 -4.91 -13.38 13.33
CA CYS A 58 -5.92 -14.20 12.65
C CYS A 58 -7.17 -13.40 12.27
N GLN A 59 -7.50 -12.33 13.00
CA GLN A 59 -8.63 -11.45 12.66
C GLN A 59 -8.48 -10.79 11.27
N TYR A 60 -7.25 -10.68 10.76
CA TYR A 60 -6.96 -10.09 9.45
C TYR A 60 -6.87 -11.09 8.31
N GLU A 61 -7.08 -12.38 8.54
CA GLU A 61 -6.93 -13.43 7.51
C GLU A 61 -7.75 -13.14 6.25
N LYS A 62 -8.98 -12.63 6.44
CA LYS A 62 -9.92 -12.26 5.37
C LYS A 62 -9.73 -10.85 4.84
N PHE A 63 -8.75 -10.09 5.32
CA PHE A 63 -8.50 -8.74 4.86
C PHE A 63 -8.23 -8.72 3.35
N ALA A 64 -8.95 -7.85 2.63
CA ALA A 64 -8.72 -7.62 1.22
C ALA A 64 -8.98 -6.15 0.91
N TRP A 65 -8.17 -5.60 0.01
CA TRP A 65 -8.49 -4.31 -0.58
C TRP A 65 -9.60 -4.48 -1.60
N GLN A 66 -10.47 -3.48 -1.71
CA GLN A 66 -11.51 -3.44 -2.74
C GLN A 66 -10.87 -3.49 -4.14
N ASN A 67 -11.58 -4.11 -5.09
CA ASN A 67 -11.21 -4.06 -6.50
C ASN A 67 -11.50 -2.66 -7.04
N GLY A 68 -10.46 -2.00 -7.55
CA GLY A 68 -10.46 -0.59 -7.94
C GLY A 68 -9.06 -0.02 -8.01
#